data_AF-A0A183AWH1-F1
#
_entry.id   AF-A0A183AWH1-F1
#
_cell.length_a   1.000
_cell.length_b   1.000
_cell.length_c   1.000
_cell.angle_alpha   90.00
_cell.angle_beta   90.00
_cell.angle_gamma   90.00
#
_symmetry.space_group_name_H-M   'P 1'
#
loop_
_entity.id
_entity.type
_entity.pdbx_description
1 polymer ?
#
loop_
_entity_poly.entity_id
_entity_poly.type
_entity_poly.pdbx_seq_one_letter_code
_entity_poly.pdbx_strand_id
1 'polypeptide(L)'
;MTDPALDPEAIHNDFQQYLSLLMGFITPPENSKDTVSKLRRLITFKWTDSVLPKGSPPVMEPDAMFEVCSMCFLLALWHTKHAAKISAKEEVSQEEAKEVYMSLRQAAGIFKLLRDKYAPNMLAPAQPGHDLYVDVLEAYISQCLAEAQEVTVARAIELKHEPSLIAALSKETSKAYEHACNLAIDDVLQNALLNVANTDVELPLGVVG
;
A
#
# COMPACT_ATOMS: atom_id res chain seq x y z
N MET A 1 -13.18 -6.49 1.94
CA MET A 1 -12.28 -6.00 3.00
C MET A 1 -12.91 -6.32 4.34
N THR A 2 -12.14 -6.90 5.27
CA THR A 2 -12.59 -7.23 6.63
C THR A 2 -12.96 -5.97 7.41
N ASP A 3 -13.87 -6.08 8.37
CA ASP A 3 -14.34 -4.92 9.15
C ASP A 3 -13.16 -4.28 9.92
N PRO A 4 -12.91 -2.96 9.75
CA PRO A 4 -11.87 -2.26 10.50
C PRO A 4 -12.14 -2.14 12.02
N ALA A 5 -13.29 -2.62 12.53
CA ALA A 5 -13.51 -2.79 13.98
C ALA A 5 -12.92 -4.08 14.57
N LEU A 6 -12.46 -5.01 13.72
CA LEU A 6 -11.90 -6.26 14.24
C LEU A 6 -10.63 -5.97 15.03
N ASP A 7 -10.37 -6.84 16.00
CA ASP A 7 -9.16 -6.79 16.82
C ASP A 7 -7.90 -6.97 15.93
N PRO A 8 -6.90 -6.06 16.02
CA PRO A 8 -5.66 -6.18 15.28
C PRO A 8 -4.95 -7.52 15.45
N GLU A 9 -5.01 -8.14 16.62
CA GLU A 9 -4.37 -9.44 16.88
C GLU A 9 -5.02 -10.56 16.08
N ALA A 10 -6.35 -10.60 16.02
CA ALA A 10 -7.09 -11.58 15.21
C ALA A 10 -6.72 -11.48 13.72
N ILE A 11 -6.68 -10.26 13.17
CA ILE A 11 -6.30 -10.02 11.78
C ILE A 11 -4.86 -10.45 11.51
N HIS A 12 -3.95 -10.15 12.44
CA HIS A 12 -2.55 -10.55 12.32
C HIS A 12 -2.39 -12.07 12.28
N ASN A 13 -3.10 -12.81 13.14
CA ASN A 13 -3.03 -14.26 13.21
C ASN A 13 -3.54 -14.93 11.93
N ASP A 14 -4.67 -14.48 11.40
CA ASP A 14 -5.23 -15.02 10.14
C ASP A 14 -4.31 -14.71 8.97
N PHE A 15 -3.78 -13.49 8.92
CA PHE A 15 -2.83 -13.06 7.90
C PHE A 15 -1.53 -13.87 7.94
N GLN A 16 -0.97 -14.08 9.12
CA GLN A 16 0.26 -14.85 9.30
C GLN A 16 0.07 -16.32 8.88
N GLN A 17 -1.05 -16.93 9.24
CA GLN A 17 -1.38 -18.29 8.80
C GLN A 17 -1.44 -18.38 7.27
N TYR A 18 -2.16 -17.46 6.63
CA TYR A 18 -2.25 -17.39 5.17
C TYR A 18 -0.88 -17.25 4.51
N LEU A 19 -0.09 -16.26 4.93
CA LEU A 19 1.23 -16.02 4.36
C LEU A 19 2.18 -17.19 4.60
N SER A 20 2.13 -17.84 5.77
CA SER A 20 3.04 -18.95 6.07
C SER A 20 2.91 -20.11 5.07
N LEU A 21 1.68 -20.39 4.62
CA LEU A 21 1.39 -21.40 3.61
C LEU A 21 1.79 -20.90 2.21
N LEU A 22 1.43 -19.65 1.88
CA LEU A 22 1.74 -19.05 0.59
C LEU A 22 3.25 -18.92 0.34
N MET A 23 4.05 -18.70 1.38
CA MET A 23 5.51 -18.66 1.27
C MET A 23 6.11 -19.98 0.76
N GLY A 24 5.43 -21.13 0.93
CA GLY A 24 5.84 -22.40 0.31
C GLY A 24 5.74 -22.41 -1.23
N PHE A 25 4.97 -21.48 -1.81
CA PHE A 25 4.89 -21.29 -3.25
C PHE A 25 6.04 -20.43 -3.79
N ILE A 26 6.79 -19.76 -2.91
CA ILE A 26 7.90 -18.88 -3.27
C ILE A 26 9.23 -19.54 -2.92
N THR A 27 9.34 -19.98 -1.66
CA THR A 27 10.56 -20.57 -1.11
C THR A 27 10.58 -22.07 -1.40
N PRO A 28 11.61 -22.58 -2.10
CA PRO A 28 11.75 -24.01 -2.32
C PRO A 28 12.11 -24.75 -1.02
N PRO A 29 11.87 -26.07 -0.92
CA PRO A 29 12.30 -26.87 0.22
C PRO A 29 13.83 -26.78 0.44
N GLU A 30 14.28 -26.89 1.70
CA GLU A 30 15.70 -26.69 2.09
C GLU A 30 16.69 -27.59 1.33
N ASN A 31 16.27 -28.78 0.91
CA ASN A 31 17.08 -29.72 0.15
C ASN A 31 17.02 -29.53 -1.38
N SER A 32 16.34 -28.49 -1.85
CA SER A 32 16.24 -28.18 -3.28
C SER A 32 17.48 -27.46 -3.79
N LYS A 33 17.83 -27.70 -5.05
CA LYS A 33 18.83 -26.90 -5.78
C LYS A 33 18.21 -25.68 -6.48
N ASP A 34 16.89 -25.61 -6.52
CA ASP A 34 16.17 -24.51 -7.14
C ASP A 34 16.26 -23.27 -6.26
N THR A 35 16.38 -22.09 -6.86
CA THR A 35 16.36 -20.81 -6.14
C THR A 35 14.95 -20.27 -5.92
N VAL A 36 13.95 -20.88 -6.59
CA VAL A 36 12.53 -20.50 -6.55
C VAL A 36 11.68 -21.77 -6.55
N SER A 37 10.60 -21.78 -5.79
CA SER A 37 9.66 -22.91 -5.77
C SER A 37 8.98 -23.10 -7.14
N LYS A 38 8.86 -24.36 -7.57
CA LYS A 38 8.15 -24.74 -8.81
C LYS A 38 6.66 -24.40 -8.76
N LEU A 39 6.12 -24.18 -7.57
CA LEU A 39 4.72 -23.82 -7.35
C LEU A 39 4.45 -22.33 -7.58
N ARG A 40 5.48 -21.49 -7.76
CA ARG A 40 5.35 -20.02 -7.88
C ARG A 40 4.32 -19.58 -8.92
N ARG A 41 4.25 -20.29 -10.05
CA ARG A 41 3.35 -19.97 -11.18
C ARG A 41 2.11 -20.88 -11.25
N LEU A 42 1.85 -21.67 -10.20
CA LEU A 42 0.80 -22.69 -10.25
C LEU A 42 -0.61 -22.10 -10.29
N ILE A 43 -0.80 -20.95 -9.62
CA ILE A 43 -2.10 -20.30 -9.48
C ILE A 43 -2.02 -18.90 -10.11
N THR A 44 -3.07 -18.51 -10.81
CA THR A 44 -3.27 -17.12 -11.26
C THR A 44 -4.06 -16.37 -10.20
N PHE A 45 -3.49 -15.29 -9.70
CA PHE A 45 -4.10 -14.42 -8.70
C PHE A 45 -4.68 -13.18 -9.36
N LYS A 46 -5.73 -12.62 -8.77
CA LYS A 46 -6.51 -11.54 -9.35
C LYS A 46 -6.82 -10.48 -8.31
N TRP A 47 -6.38 -9.24 -8.57
CA TRP A 47 -6.53 -8.11 -7.66
C TRP A 47 -6.99 -6.85 -8.39
N THR A 48 -7.75 -6.02 -7.68
CA THR A 48 -8.09 -4.66 -8.11
C THR A 48 -7.19 -3.68 -7.39
N ASP A 49 -6.83 -2.59 -8.06
CA ASP A 49 -6.05 -1.52 -7.45
C ASP A 49 -6.94 -0.48 -6.73
N SER A 50 -6.42 0.05 -5.63
CA SER A 50 -7.06 1.07 -4.80
C SER A 50 -7.01 2.47 -5.41
N VAL A 51 -6.00 2.75 -6.22
CA VAL A 51 -5.81 4.03 -6.93
C VAL A 51 -6.63 4.12 -8.22
N LEU A 52 -7.14 3.00 -8.72
CA LEU A 52 -7.92 2.96 -9.95
C LEU A 52 -9.42 3.17 -9.69
N PRO A 53 -10.16 3.77 -10.64
CA PRO A 53 -11.60 3.91 -10.53
C PRO A 53 -12.30 2.57 -10.29
N LYS A 54 -13.41 2.62 -9.53
CA LYS A 54 -14.24 1.43 -9.31
C LYS A 54 -14.75 0.90 -10.65
N GLY A 55 -14.53 -0.39 -10.90
CA GLY A 55 -14.93 -1.05 -12.15
C GLY A 55 -13.79 -1.17 -13.18
N SER A 56 -12.62 -0.61 -12.90
CA SER A 56 -11.41 -0.88 -13.69
C SER A 56 -11.11 -2.39 -13.75
N PRO A 57 -10.60 -2.89 -14.89
CA PRO A 57 -10.20 -4.28 -15.01
C PRO A 57 -9.18 -4.66 -13.92
N PRO A 58 -9.31 -5.83 -13.31
CA PRO A 58 -8.37 -6.29 -12.31
C PRO A 58 -7.07 -6.78 -12.96
N VAL A 59 -5.96 -6.62 -12.26
CA VAL A 59 -4.67 -7.22 -12.61
C VAL A 59 -4.72 -8.72 -12.34
N MET A 60 -4.19 -9.52 -13.26
CA MET A 60 -4.13 -10.97 -13.15
C MET A 60 -2.71 -11.46 -13.41
N GLU A 61 -2.09 -12.08 -12.42
CA GLU A 61 -0.70 -12.56 -12.52
C GLU A 61 -0.57 -14.00 -12.01
N PRO A 62 0.06 -14.91 -12.78
CA PRO A 62 0.44 -16.23 -12.31
C PRO A 62 1.75 -16.18 -11.51
N ASP A 63 1.74 -15.41 -10.43
CA ASP A 63 2.88 -15.24 -9.53
C ASP A 63 2.45 -15.21 -8.05
N ALA A 64 2.89 -16.20 -7.28
CA ALA A 64 2.65 -16.22 -5.83
C ALA A 64 3.30 -15.03 -5.10
N MET A 65 4.37 -14.43 -5.64
CA MET A 65 4.94 -13.20 -5.06
C MET A 65 4.00 -12.00 -5.26
N PHE A 66 3.28 -11.92 -6.37
CA PHE A 66 2.24 -10.91 -6.58
C PHE A 66 1.14 -11.05 -5.53
N GLU A 67 0.69 -12.28 -5.24
CA GLU A 67 -0.27 -12.52 -4.16
C GLU A 67 0.25 -12.06 -2.78
N VAL A 68 1.49 -12.41 -2.44
CA VAL A 68 2.10 -11.94 -1.17
C VAL A 68 2.11 -10.42 -1.11
N CYS A 69 2.48 -9.75 -2.20
CA CYS A 69 2.49 -8.30 -2.26
C CYS A 69 1.09 -7.71 -2.06
N SER A 70 0.09 -8.21 -2.80
CA SER A 70 -1.28 -7.73 -2.74
C SER A 70 -1.93 -7.95 -1.37
N MET A 71 -1.66 -9.09 -0.73
CA MET A 71 -2.17 -9.37 0.61
C MET A 71 -1.51 -8.50 1.68
N CYS A 72 -0.18 -8.33 1.62
CA CYS A 72 0.52 -7.37 2.47
C CYS A 72 -0.01 -5.95 2.28
N PHE A 73 -0.26 -5.53 1.05
CA PHE A 73 -0.83 -4.22 0.74
C PHE A 73 -2.23 -4.08 1.36
N LEU A 74 -3.06 -5.12 1.25
CA LEU A 74 -4.38 -5.16 1.89
C LEU A 74 -4.30 -5.06 3.42
N LEU A 75 -3.32 -5.72 4.05
CA LEU A 75 -3.10 -5.60 5.50
C LEU A 75 -2.70 -4.17 5.88
N ALA A 76 -1.83 -3.53 5.09
CA ALA A 76 -1.45 -2.13 5.31
C ALA A 76 -2.67 -1.21 5.21
N LEU A 77 -3.51 -1.38 4.17
CA LEU A 77 -4.78 -0.66 4.04
C LEU A 77 -5.75 -0.93 5.19
N TRP A 78 -5.75 -2.14 5.75
CA TRP A 78 -6.57 -2.43 6.92
C TRP A 78 -6.13 -1.60 8.12
N HIS A 79 -4.82 -1.49 8.38
CA HIS A 79 -4.29 -0.64 9.44
C HIS A 79 -4.64 0.84 9.26
N THR A 80 -4.59 1.38 8.02
CA THR A 80 -4.99 2.78 7.78
C THR A 80 -6.49 3.00 8.03
N LYS A 81 -7.35 2.05 7.63
CA LYS A 81 -8.79 2.15 7.90
C LYS A 81 -9.14 1.95 9.37
N HIS A 82 -8.42 1.08 10.07
CA HIS A 82 -8.57 0.88 11.50
C HIS A 82 -8.21 2.17 12.26
N ALA A 83 -7.07 2.79 11.93
CA ALA A 83 -6.67 4.09 12.46
C ALA A 83 -7.75 5.16 12.21
N ALA A 84 -8.21 5.31 10.96
CA ALA A 84 -9.24 6.28 10.58
C ALA A 84 -10.57 6.06 11.33
N LYS A 85 -10.94 4.80 11.58
CA LYS A 85 -12.15 4.45 12.34
C LYS A 85 -12.04 4.88 13.81
N ILE A 86 -10.89 4.66 14.44
CA ILE A 86 -10.67 5.08 15.83
C ILE A 86 -10.65 6.61 15.92
N SER A 87 -9.93 7.28 15.01
CA SER A 87 -9.80 8.75 15.03
C SER A 87 -11.08 9.51 14.68
N ALA A 88 -12.09 8.83 14.11
CA ALA A 88 -13.39 9.42 13.79
C ALA A 88 -14.35 9.54 15.00
N LYS A 89 -13.96 9.06 16.18
CA LYS A 89 -14.74 9.22 17.42
C LYS A 89 -14.77 10.69 17.86
N GLU A 90 -15.85 11.12 18.50
CA GLU A 90 -15.99 12.51 19.00
C GLU A 90 -14.90 12.85 20.03
N GLU A 91 -14.61 11.89 20.92
CA GLU A 91 -13.50 11.96 21.86
C GLU A 91 -12.59 10.74 21.64
N VAL A 92 -11.30 11.02 21.49
CA VAL A 92 -10.26 9.99 21.33
C VAL A 92 -9.40 10.01 22.59
N SER A 93 -9.39 8.90 23.33
CA SER A 93 -8.55 8.73 24.51
C SER A 93 -7.06 8.69 24.16
N GLN A 94 -6.18 8.83 25.16
CA GLN A 94 -4.74 8.75 24.94
C GLN A 94 -4.29 7.36 24.44
N GLU A 95 -4.92 6.31 24.95
CA GLU A 95 -4.71 4.93 24.52
C GLU A 95 -5.10 4.74 23.05
N GLU A 96 -6.25 5.26 22.65
CA GLU A 96 -6.73 5.22 21.26
C GLU A 96 -5.86 6.06 20.33
N ALA A 97 -5.41 7.25 20.75
CA ALA A 97 -4.47 8.06 19.98
C ALA A 97 -3.15 7.31 19.75
N LYS A 98 -2.66 6.60 20.77
CA LYS A 98 -1.49 5.72 20.63
C LYS A 98 -1.76 4.58 19.64
N GLU A 99 -2.95 3.98 19.67
CA GLU A 99 -3.37 2.92 18.74
C GLU A 99 -3.44 3.40 17.29
N VAL A 100 -4.00 4.59 17.04
CA VAL A 100 -4.01 5.27 15.74
C VAL A 100 -2.56 5.46 15.24
N TYR A 101 -1.70 6.06 16.07
CA TYR A 101 -0.30 6.29 15.74
C TYR A 101 0.43 4.98 15.40
N MET A 102 0.26 3.93 16.23
CA MET A 102 0.91 2.64 16.03
C MET A 102 0.43 1.95 14.75
N SER A 103 -0.87 2.00 14.47
CA SER A 103 -1.47 1.41 13.27
C SER A 103 -0.95 2.06 12.00
N LEU A 104 -0.88 3.40 11.96
CA LEU A 104 -0.34 4.14 10.80
C LEU A 104 1.16 3.85 10.61
N ARG A 105 1.93 3.75 11.70
CA ARG A 105 3.36 3.38 11.63
C ARG A 105 3.55 1.94 11.14
N GLN A 106 2.67 1.01 11.52
CA GLN A 106 2.66 -0.35 11.00
C GLN A 106 2.34 -0.37 9.51
N ALA A 107 1.30 0.35 9.07
CA ALA A 107 0.96 0.47 7.65
C ALA A 107 2.15 1.00 6.82
N ALA A 108 2.76 2.11 7.24
CA ALA A 108 3.95 2.68 6.59
C ALA A 108 5.11 1.66 6.51
N GLY A 109 5.33 0.88 7.58
CA GLY A 109 6.34 -0.16 7.61
C GLY A 109 6.08 -1.29 6.61
N ILE A 110 4.82 -1.71 6.46
CA ILE A 110 4.43 -2.75 5.50
C ILE A 110 4.58 -2.24 4.06
N PHE A 111 4.10 -1.04 3.75
CA PHE A 111 4.29 -0.43 2.42
C PHE A 111 5.77 -0.29 2.07
N LYS A 112 6.60 0.11 3.05
CA LYS A 112 8.06 0.16 2.87
C LYS A 112 8.68 -1.20 2.60
N LEU A 113 8.26 -2.25 3.31
CA LEU A 113 8.72 -3.62 3.07
C LEU A 113 8.35 -4.09 1.66
N LEU A 114 7.13 -3.76 1.20
CA LEU A 114 6.70 -4.05 -0.17
C LEU A 114 7.60 -3.38 -1.19
N ARG A 115 7.78 -2.06 -1.08
CA ARG A 115 8.59 -1.23 -1.98
C ARG A 115 10.03 -1.71 -2.07
N ASP A 116 10.66 -1.93 -0.91
CA ASP A 116 12.10 -2.19 -0.83
C ASP A 116 12.46 -3.66 -1.13
N LYS A 117 11.55 -4.61 -0.84
CA LYS A 117 11.89 -6.03 -0.82
C LYS A 117 10.99 -6.92 -1.68
N TYR A 118 9.66 -6.77 -1.63
CA TYR A 118 8.78 -7.78 -2.26
C TYR A 118 8.35 -7.41 -3.68
N ALA A 119 7.93 -6.17 -3.92
CA ALA A 119 7.54 -5.74 -5.26
C ALA A 119 8.68 -5.87 -6.30
N PRO A 120 9.97 -5.56 -5.98
CA PRO A 120 11.08 -5.79 -6.92
C PRO A 120 11.31 -7.26 -7.27
N ASN A 121 10.78 -8.20 -6.48
CA ASN A 121 10.95 -9.63 -6.68
C ASN A 121 9.80 -10.28 -7.46
N MET A 122 8.78 -9.53 -7.88
CA MET A 122 7.70 -10.03 -8.74
C MET A 122 8.22 -10.40 -10.13
N LEU A 123 7.56 -11.37 -10.79
CA LEU A 123 7.92 -11.81 -12.14
C LEU A 123 7.61 -10.74 -13.19
N ALA A 124 6.46 -10.10 -13.05
CA ALA A 124 6.06 -8.93 -13.83
C ALA A 124 6.27 -7.68 -12.97
N PRO A 125 6.97 -6.65 -13.48
CA PRO A 125 7.11 -5.40 -12.76
C PRO A 125 5.76 -4.69 -12.66
N ALA A 126 5.49 -4.07 -11.51
CA ALA A 126 4.33 -3.20 -11.35
C ALA A 126 4.39 -2.04 -12.35
N GLN A 127 3.24 -1.69 -12.91
CA GLN A 127 3.11 -0.62 -13.89
C GLN A 127 2.66 0.68 -13.20
N PRO A 128 2.99 1.87 -13.75
CA PRO A 128 2.44 3.13 -13.27
C PRO A 128 0.91 3.07 -13.16
N GLY A 129 0.34 3.65 -12.11
CA GLY A 129 -1.10 3.60 -11.85
C GLY A 129 -1.62 2.37 -11.13
N HIS A 130 -0.74 1.48 -10.65
CA HIS A 130 -1.10 0.30 -9.87
C HIS A 130 -0.56 0.38 -8.43
N ASP A 131 -1.24 -0.29 -7.50
CA ASP A 131 -0.98 -0.23 -6.06
C ASP A 131 0.47 -0.59 -5.68
N LEU A 132 1.06 -1.54 -6.43
CA LEU A 132 2.41 -2.05 -6.17
C LEU A 132 3.51 -1.26 -6.89
N TYR A 133 3.15 -0.19 -7.60
CA TYR A 133 4.12 0.69 -8.23
C TYR A 133 4.90 1.50 -7.19
N VAL A 134 6.18 1.76 -7.47
CA VAL A 134 7.11 2.35 -6.49
C VAL A 134 6.62 3.70 -5.97
N ASP A 135 6.09 4.56 -6.85
CA ASP A 135 5.64 5.91 -6.47
C ASP A 135 4.32 5.86 -5.70
N VAL A 136 3.44 4.91 -6.01
CA VAL A 136 2.19 4.67 -5.26
C VAL A 136 2.51 4.17 -3.85
N LEU A 137 3.44 3.21 -3.72
CA LEU A 137 3.90 2.72 -2.42
C LEU A 137 4.58 3.86 -1.62
N GLU A 138 5.39 4.70 -2.25
CA GLU A 138 6.02 5.85 -1.59
C GLU A 138 4.99 6.88 -1.12
N ALA A 139 3.96 7.14 -1.92
CA ALA A 139 2.86 8.03 -1.56
C ALA A 139 2.12 7.49 -0.32
N TYR A 140 1.80 6.20 -0.28
CA TYR A 140 1.19 5.57 0.90
C TYR A 140 2.08 5.62 2.14
N ILE A 141 3.38 5.39 2.00
CA ILE A 141 4.35 5.51 3.11
C ILE A 141 4.32 6.94 3.65
N SER A 142 4.46 7.93 2.78
CA SER A 142 4.49 9.35 3.14
C SER A 142 3.19 9.81 3.78
N GLN A 143 2.05 9.39 3.23
CA GLN A 143 0.72 9.67 3.80
C GLN A 143 0.56 9.07 5.20
N CYS A 144 0.87 7.79 5.39
CA CYS A 144 0.74 7.15 6.71
C CYS A 144 1.63 7.81 7.76
N LEU A 145 2.85 8.24 7.37
CA LEU A 145 3.75 8.96 8.27
C LEU A 145 3.25 10.36 8.60
N ALA A 146 2.67 11.07 7.63
CA ALA A 146 2.07 12.38 7.84
C ALA A 146 0.85 12.31 8.77
N GLU A 147 -0.06 11.36 8.54
CA GLU A 147 -1.23 11.11 9.39
C GLU A 147 -0.80 10.73 10.82
N ALA A 148 0.25 9.91 11.00
CA ALA A 148 0.79 9.60 12.32
C ALA A 148 1.40 10.84 13.01
N GLN A 149 2.01 11.73 12.23
CA GLN A 149 2.56 12.98 12.74
C GLN A 149 1.46 13.95 13.17
N GLU A 150 0.29 13.96 12.53
CA GLU A 150 -0.87 14.75 12.99
C GLU A 150 -1.30 14.35 14.40
N VAL A 151 -1.31 13.05 14.72
CA VAL A 151 -1.58 12.57 16.09
C VAL A 151 -0.56 13.16 17.08
N THR A 152 0.71 13.23 16.67
CA THR A 152 1.78 13.83 17.49
C THR A 152 1.59 15.34 17.66
N VAL A 153 1.19 16.05 16.61
CA VAL A 153 0.87 17.49 16.66
C VAL A 153 -0.31 17.75 17.61
N ALA A 154 -1.41 17.00 17.45
CA ALA A 154 -2.60 17.11 18.30
C ALA A 154 -2.24 16.89 19.77
N ARG A 155 -1.43 15.86 20.05
CA ARG A 155 -0.97 15.58 21.42
C ARG A 155 -0.03 16.67 21.96
N ALA A 156 0.83 17.23 21.12
CA ALA A 156 1.71 18.32 21.53
C ALA A 156 0.92 19.58 21.93
N ILE A 157 -0.18 19.87 21.23
CA ILE A 157 -1.12 20.94 21.56
C ILE A 157 -1.82 20.65 22.89
N GLU A 158 -2.34 19.44 23.07
CA GLU A 158 -3.05 19.03 24.29
C GLU A 158 -2.16 19.12 25.54
N LEU A 159 -0.89 18.71 25.41
CA LEU A 159 0.14 18.78 26.45
C LEU A 159 0.73 20.20 26.62
N LYS A 160 0.22 21.19 25.87
CA LYS A 160 0.62 22.61 25.95
C LYS A 160 2.13 22.82 25.73
N HIS A 161 2.72 22.07 24.79
CA HIS A 161 4.09 22.33 24.38
C HIS A 161 4.26 23.71 23.75
N GLU A 162 5.51 24.18 23.67
CA GLU A 162 5.86 25.48 23.10
C GLU A 162 5.33 25.65 21.66
N PRO A 163 4.75 26.81 21.32
CA PRO A 163 4.22 27.07 19.97
C PRO A 163 5.23 26.85 18.85
N SER A 164 6.53 27.10 19.12
CA SER A 164 7.60 26.86 18.15
C SER A 164 7.77 25.38 17.81
N LEU A 165 7.59 24.47 18.78
CA LEU A 165 7.64 23.03 18.54
C LEU A 165 6.43 22.60 17.71
N ILE A 166 5.23 23.04 18.09
CA ILE A 166 4.00 22.72 17.37
C ILE A 166 4.10 23.19 15.91
N ALA A 167 4.55 24.43 15.67
CA ALA A 167 4.75 24.97 14.33
C ALA A 167 5.78 24.18 13.51
N ALA A 168 6.88 23.72 14.14
CA ALA A 168 7.87 22.88 13.48
C ALA A 168 7.28 21.52 13.06
N LEU A 169 6.56 20.85 13.97
CA LEU A 169 5.90 19.58 13.69
C LEU A 169 4.87 19.73 12.56
N SER A 170 4.01 20.75 12.60
CA SER A 170 3.03 21.02 11.54
C SER A 170 3.68 21.29 10.18
N LYS A 171 4.82 22.01 10.17
CA LYS A 171 5.58 22.25 8.94
C LYS A 171 6.14 20.96 8.35
N GLU A 172 6.66 20.07 9.19
CA GLU A 172 7.15 18.74 8.75
C GLU A 172 6.01 17.87 8.23
N THR A 173 4.86 17.84 8.93
CA THR A 173 3.64 17.16 8.47
C THR A 173 3.22 17.66 7.09
N SER A 174 3.16 18.98 6.89
CA SER A 174 2.80 19.58 5.61
C SER A 174 3.72 19.14 4.48
N LYS A 175 5.04 19.07 4.72
CA LYS A 175 6.01 18.62 3.72
C LYS A 175 5.83 17.15 3.36
N ALA A 176 5.50 16.31 4.34
CA ALA A 176 5.24 14.89 4.09
C ALA A 176 4.00 14.69 3.20
N TYR A 177 2.92 15.46 3.43
CA TYR A 177 1.77 15.45 2.53
C TYR A 177 2.05 16.01 1.15
N GLU A 178 2.82 17.10 1.05
CA GLU A 178 3.25 17.66 -0.23
C GLU A 178 4.03 16.63 -1.04
N HIS A 179 4.94 15.90 -0.39
CA HIS A 179 5.68 14.81 -1.02
C HIS A 179 4.76 13.68 -1.52
N ALA A 180 3.83 13.21 -0.67
CA ALA A 180 2.86 12.19 -1.05
C ALA A 180 1.98 12.60 -2.24
N CYS A 181 1.53 13.87 -2.24
CA CYS A 181 0.68 14.43 -3.28
C CYS A 181 1.40 14.49 -4.64
N ASN A 182 2.66 14.96 -4.65
CA ASN A 182 3.44 15.05 -5.89
C ASN A 182 3.63 13.67 -6.53
N LEU A 183 3.93 12.64 -5.73
CA LEU A 183 4.07 11.26 -6.21
C LEU A 183 2.77 10.72 -6.80
N ALA A 184 1.64 10.93 -6.11
CA ALA A 184 0.34 10.48 -6.59
C ALA A 184 -0.09 11.18 -7.89
N ILE A 185 0.17 12.48 -8.01
CA ILE A 185 -0.13 13.25 -9.23
C ILE A 185 0.73 12.79 -10.40
N ASP A 186 2.04 12.64 -10.19
CA ASP A 186 2.97 12.22 -11.25
C ASP A 186 2.61 10.82 -11.78
N ASP A 187 2.23 9.89 -10.90
CA ASP A 187 1.77 8.56 -11.27
C ASP A 187 0.47 8.59 -12.10
N VAL A 188 -0.53 9.37 -11.68
CA VAL A 188 -1.79 9.55 -12.42
C VAL A 188 -1.53 10.14 -13.80
N LEU A 189 -0.63 11.12 -13.92
CA LEU A 189 -0.25 11.72 -15.19
C LEU A 189 0.48 10.72 -16.09
N GLN A 190 1.40 9.91 -15.56
CA GLN A 190 2.07 8.86 -16.32
C GLN A 190 1.08 7.80 -16.84
N ASN A 191 0.15 7.35 -16.00
CA ASN A 191 -0.89 6.41 -16.41
C ASN A 191 -1.79 7.00 -17.52
N ALA A 192 -2.20 8.27 -17.40
CA ALA A 192 -2.96 8.95 -18.44
C ALA A 192 -2.22 9.01 -19.79
N LEU A 193 -0.91 9.31 -19.77
CA LEU A 193 -0.07 9.33 -20.98
C LEU A 193 0.08 7.96 -21.63
N LEU A 194 0.24 6.89 -20.84
CA LEU A 194 0.31 5.51 -21.34
C LEU A 194 -0.98 5.10 -22.05
N ASN A 195 -2.14 5.47 -21.49
CA ASN A 195 -3.43 5.16 -22.10
C ASN A 195 -3.64 5.87 -23.43
N VAL A 196 -3.19 7.12 -23.57
CA VAL A 196 -3.22 7.85 -24.86
C VAL A 196 -2.31 7.20 -25.90
N ALA A 197 -1.10 6.78 -25.50
CA ALA A 197 -0.16 6.12 -26.41
C ALA A 197 -0.68 4.76 -26.93
N ASN A 198 -1.46 4.04 -26.12
CA ASN A 198 -2.05 2.75 -26.50
C ASN A 198 -3.29 2.89 -27.41
N THR A 199 -3.97 4.05 -27.40
CA THR A 199 -5.11 4.30 -28.30
C THR A 199 -4.71 4.68 -29.73
N ASP A 200 -3.46 5.08 -29.96
CA ASP A 200 -2.99 5.53 -31.28
C ASP A 200 -2.49 4.38 -32.20
N VAL A 201 -2.67 3.10 -31.83
CA VAL A 201 -2.15 1.93 -32.57
C VAL A 201 -3.18 1.26 -33.50
N GLU A 202 -4.46 1.66 -33.48
CA GLU A 202 -5.47 1.16 -34.44
C GLU A 202 -5.87 2.21 -35.49
N LEU A 203 -4.94 2.56 -36.38
CA LEU A 203 -5.34 3.08 -37.70
C LEU A 203 -5.56 1.87 -38.63
N PRO A 204 -6.78 1.64 -39.15
CA PRO A 204 -7.02 0.55 -40.08
C PRO A 204 -6.17 0.80 -41.33
N LEU A 205 -5.23 -0.13 -41.59
CA LEU A 205 -4.52 -0.19 -42.86
C LEU A 205 -5.56 -0.17 -43.99
N GLY A 206 -5.44 0.84 -44.83
CA GLY A 206 -6.41 1.17 -45.86
C GLY A 206 -6.80 -0.03 -46.71
N VAL A 207 -8.10 -0.10 -46.98
CA VAL A 207 -8.64 -0.87 -48.10
C VAL A 207 -8.02 -0.30 -49.38
N VAL A 208 -7.08 -1.04 -49.95
CA VAL A 208 -6.65 -0.88 -51.35
C VAL A 208 -6.85 -2.25 -52.00
N GLY A 209 -7.86 -2.33 -52.87
CA GLY A 209 -8.24 -3.51 -53.64
C GLY A 209 -9.68 -3.45 -54.09
#